data_AF-A0A2D5D7D8-F1
#
_entry.id   AF-A0A2D5D7D8-F1
#
_cell.length_a   1.000
_cell.length_b   1.000
_cell.length_c   1.000
_cell.angle_alpha   90.00
_cell.angle_beta   90.00
_cell.angle_gamma   90.00
#
_symmetry.space_group_name_H-M   'P 1'
#
loop_
_entity.id
_entity.type
_entity.pdbx_description
1 polymer ?
#
loop_
_entity_poly.entity_id
_entity_poly.type
_entity_poly.pdbx_seq_one_letter_code
_entity_poly.pdbx_strand_id
1 'polypeptide(L)'
;SVKKTSRLITCEEGFPFAGVGSEIAMQVMEKAFDWLDAPIARVTGKDVPMPYAANLEKLALPQVDDIVATAIASCEGFRGAS
;
A
#
# COMPACT_ATOMS: atom_id res chain seq x y z
N SER A 1 2.75 -14.52 -8.21
CA SER A 1 2.60 -13.20 -7.56
C SER A 1 3.39 -12.19 -8.37
N VAL A 2 4.23 -11.32 -7.78
CA VAL A 2 4.98 -10.23 -8.46
C VAL A 2 5.59 -10.59 -9.81
N LYS A 3 6.39 -11.66 -9.92
CA LYS A 3 7.01 -12.06 -11.21
C LYS A 3 6.02 -12.37 -12.33
N LYS A 4 4.76 -12.66 -11.99
CA LYS A 4 3.67 -12.94 -12.94
C LYS A 4 2.78 -11.70 -13.16
N THR A 5 2.60 -10.87 -12.14
CA THR A 5 1.62 -9.76 -12.13
C THR A 5 2.26 -8.38 -12.33
N SER A 6 3.59 -8.31 -12.25
CA SER A 6 4.43 -7.11 -12.37
C SER A 6 4.11 -5.93 -11.43
N ARG A 7 3.20 -6.12 -10.48
CA ARG A 7 2.74 -5.09 -9.54
C ARG A 7 2.56 -5.69 -8.15
N LEU A 8 2.76 -4.86 -7.13
CA LEU A 8 2.59 -5.21 -5.72
C LEU A 8 1.92 -4.08 -4.96
N ILE A 9 0.97 -4.48 -4.12
CA ILE A 9 0.32 -3.62 -3.14
C ILE A 9 0.32 -4.38 -1.81
N THR A 10 0.74 -3.71 -0.73
CA THR A 10 0.60 -4.23 0.64
C THR A 10 -0.56 -3.52 1.34
N CYS A 11 -1.23 -4.23 2.25
CA CYS A 11 -2.30 -3.69 3.07
C CYS A 11 -2.08 -4.10 4.52
N GLU A 12 -2.05 -3.15 5.45
CA GLU A 12 -1.93 -3.40 6.88
C GLU A 12 -2.70 -2.35 7.69
N GLU A 13 -3.21 -2.72 8.87
CA GLU A 13 -3.92 -1.79 9.76
C GLU A 13 -2.98 -0.92 10.61
N GLY A 14 -1.70 -1.28 10.67
CA GLY A 14 -0.68 -0.57 11.42
C GLY A 14 -0.28 0.77 10.80
N PHE A 15 0.60 1.47 11.50
CA PHE A 15 1.15 2.74 11.04
C PHE A 15 2.04 2.60 9.80
N PRO A 16 2.11 3.66 8.97
CA PRO A 16 2.91 3.62 7.74
C PRO A 16 4.41 3.51 8.00
N PHE A 17 4.89 4.03 9.13
CA PHE A 17 6.30 4.01 9.49
C PHE A 17 6.69 2.68 10.12
N ALA A 18 7.79 2.09 9.62
CA ALA A 18 8.33 0.81 10.12
C ALA A 18 7.30 -0.35 10.17
N GLY A 19 6.24 -0.27 9.35
CA GLY A 19 5.22 -1.31 9.22
C GLY A 19 5.70 -2.52 8.42
N VAL A 20 4.94 -3.61 8.49
CA VAL A 20 5.24 -4.88 7.78
C VAL A 20 5.26 -4.65 6.27
N GLY A 21 4.40 -3.77 5.76
CA GLY A 21 4.38 -3.41 4.35
C GLY A 21 5.68 -2.76 3.87
N SER A 22 6.45 -2.13 4.76
CA SER A 22 7.74 -1.51 4.44
C SER A 22 8.83 -2.56 4.21
N GLU A 23 8.89 -3.57 5.09
CA GLU A 23 9.84 -4.68 4.96
C GLU A 23 9.53 -5.55 3.73
N ILE A 24 8.25 -5.86 3.48
CA ILE A 24 7.85 -6.58 2.27
C ILE A 24 8.26 -5.81 1.01
N ALA A 25 8.01 -4.49 0.98
CA ALA A 25 8.40 -3.66 -0.15
C ALA A 25 9.92 -3.69 -0.37
N MET A 26 10.71 -3.57 0.71
CA MET A 26 12.17 -3.62 0.63
C MET A 26 12.66 -4.98 0.10
N GLN A 27 12.15 -6.09 0.61
CA GLN A 27 12.55 -7.41 0.11
C GLN A 27 12.22 -7.64 -1.36
N VAL A 28 11.09 -7.08 -1.85
CA VAL A 28 10.74 -7.17 -3.27
C VAL A 28 11.63 -6.27 -4.11
N MET A 29 11.98 -5.07 -3.62
CA MET A 29 12.97 -4.21 -4.28
C MET A 29 14.34 -4.90 -4.37
N GLU A 30 14.81 -5.58 -3.33
CA GLU A 30 16.10 -6.27 -3.36
C GLU A 30 16.12 -7.49 -4.27
N LYS A 31 15.02 -8.26 -4.32
CA LYS A 31 15.01 -9.60 -4.93
C LYS A 31 14.29 -9.68 -6.28
N ALA A 32 13.49 -8.69 -6.63
CA ALA A 32 12.57 -8.76 -7.78
C ALA A 32 12.25 -7.39 -8.41
N PHE A 33 13.11 -6.37 -8.25
CA PHE A 33 12.91 -5.05 -8.85
C PHE A 33 12.69 -5.09 -10.37
N ASP A 34 13.47 -5.87 -11.10
CA ASP A 34 13.38 -5.98 -12.57
C ASP A 34 12.03 -6.51 -13.07
N TRP A 35 11.20 -7.05 -12.19
CA TRP A 35 9.88 -7.58 -12.50
C TRP A 35 8.76 -6.57 -12.22
N LEU A 36 9.05 -5.36 -11.74
CA LEU A 36 8.05 -4.36 -11.41
C LEU A 36 7.84 -3.37 -12.56
N ASP A 37 6.60 -3.26 -13.02
CA ASP A 37 6.15 -2.29 -14.03
C ASP A 37 5.59 -0.99 -13.40
N ALA A 38 5.52 -0.93 -12.07
CA ALA A 38 5.09 0.22 -11.28
C ALA A 38 5.71 0.19 -9.89
N PRO A 39 5.81 1.36 -9.22
CA PRO A 39 6.22 1.41 -7.83
C PRO A 39 5.29 0.59 -6.94
N ILE A 40 5.86 -0.03 -5.90
CA ILE A 40 5.11 -0.75 -4.87
C ILE A 40 4.27 0.27 -4.09
N ALA A 41 2.96 0.06 -4.02
CA ALA A 41 2.08 0.89 -3.20
C ALA A 41 1.80 0.22 -1.85
N ARG A 42 1.51 1.03 -0.82
CA ARG A 42 1.21 0.55 0.53
C ARG A 42 -0.06 1.22 1.02
N VAL A 43 -1.04 0.42 1.41
CA VAL A 43 -2.26 0.86 2.08
C VAL A 43 -2.09 0.57 3.56
N THR A 44 -2.10 1.61 4.39
CA THR A 44 -1.83 1.50 5.82
C THR A 44 -2.91 2.20 6.63
N GLY A 45 -2.95 1.94 7.94
CA GLY A 45 -3.66 2.83 8.85
C GLY A 45 -3.14 4.26 8.75
N LYS A 46 -3.99 5.23 9.10
CA LYS A 46 -3.58 6.63 9.19
C LYS A 46 -2.56 6.79 10.32
N ASP A 47 -1.62 7.71 10.13
CA ASP A 47 -0.59 8.06 11.11
C ASP A 47 -1.17 8.95 12.22
N VAL A 48 -2.15 8.41 12.94
CA VAL A 48 -2.84 9.05 14.05
C VAL A 48 -3.09 8.01 15.15
N PRO A 49 -3.00 8.39 16.44
CA PRO A 49 -3.43 7.50 17.52
C PRO A 49 -4.87 7.03 17.30
N MET A 50 -5.14 5.75 17.55
CA MET A 50 -6.43 5.14 17.24
C MET A 50 -7.57 5.87 17.97
N PRO A 51 -8.56 6.43 17.25
CA PRO A 51 -9.70 7.10 17.87
C PRO A 51 -10.64 6.09 18.53
N TYR A 52 -11.21 6.43 19.69
CA TYR A 52 -12.23 5.59 20.34
C TYR A 52 -13.60 5.64 19.64
N ALA A 53 -13.93 6.76 19.01
CA ALA A 53 -15.23 6.91 18.36
C ALA A 53 -15.30 6.02 17.11
N ALA A 54 -16.27 5.11 17.05
CA ALA A 54 -16.39 4.10 15.98
C ALA A 54 -16.43 4.67 14.56
N ASN A 55 -16.95 5.88 14.38
CA ASN A 55 -16.91 6.58 13.09
C ASN A 55 -15.50 7.03 12.70
N LEU A 56 -14.69 7.45 13.67
CA LEU A 56 -13.31 7.90 13.46
C LEU A 56 -12.34 6.72 13.36
N GLU A 57 -12.58 5.63 14.10
CA GLU A 57 -11.82 4.38 13.99
C GLU A 57 -11.88 3.81 12.57
N LYS A 58 -13.08 3.73 11.98
CA LYS A 58 -13.26 3.33 10.58
C LYS A 58 -12.50 4.19 9.58
N LEU A 59 -12.36 5.49 9.87
CA LEU A 59 -11.60 6.40 9.03
C LEU A 59 -10.09 6.30 9.24
N ALA A 60 -9.64 5.70 10.35
CA ALA A 60 -8.23 5.49 10.66
C ALA A 60 -7.70 4.17 10.07
N LEU A 61 -8.56 3.16 9.89
CA LEU A 61 -8.22 1.87 9.30
C LEU A 61 -8.41 1.85 7.77
N PRO A 62 -7.59 1.09 7.03
CA PRO A 62 -7.81 0.85 5.61
C PRO A 62 -9.21 0.33 5.30
N GLN A 63 -9.88 0.92 4.31
CA GLN A 63 -11.15 0.45 3.79
C GLN A 63 -10.98 -0.23 2.44
N VAL A 64 -11.99 -1.00 2.03
CA VAL A 64 -12.03 -1.68 0.71
C VAL A 64 -11.81 -0.68 -0.42
N ASP A 65 -12.41 0.50 -0.32
CA ASP A 65 -12.30 1.55 -1.34
C ASP A 65 -10.86 2.06 -1.47
N ASP A 66 -10.10 2.15 -0.38
CA ASP A 66 -8.69 2.55 -0.41
C ASP A 66 -7.84 1.52 -1.17
N ILE A 67 -8.11 0.23 -0.95
CA ILE A 67 -7.41 -0.87 -1.62
C ILE A 67 -7.74 -0.89 -3.11
N VAL A 68 -9.02 -0.76 -3.47
CA VAL A 68 -9.47 -0.77 -4.87
C VAL A 68 -8.93 0.46 -5.61
N ALA A 69 -9.01 1.65 -5.03
CA ALA A 69 -8.47 2.87 -5.62
C ALA A 69 -6.96 2.75 -5.86
N THR A 70 -6.22 2.21 -4.88
CA THR A 70 -4.77 1.98 -5.01
C THR A 70 -4.45 0.94 -6.10
N ALA A 71 -5.26 -0.12 -6.21
CA ALA A 71 -5.11 -1.14 -7.26
C ALA A 71 -5.33 -0.56 -8.66
N ILE A 72 -6.38 0.24 -8.84
CA ILE A 72 -6.67 0.91 -10.11
C ILE A 72 -5.53 1.88 -10.45
N ALA A 73 -5.11 2.73 -9.50
CA ALA A 73 -4.01 3.67 -9.70
C ALA A 73 -2.69 2.97 -10.07
N SER A 74 -2.41 1.81 -9.46
CA SER A 74 -1.24 1.00 -9.83
C SER A 74 -1.32 0.48 -11.27
N CYS A 75 -2.52 0.18 -11.78
CA CYS A 75 -2.73 -0.30 -13.15
C CYS A 75 -2.70 0.81 -14.21
N GLU A 76 -3.07 2.05 -13.89
CA GLU A 76 -3.18 3.17 -14.84
C GLU A 76 -1.81 3.78 -15.26
N GLY A 77 -0.71 3.28 -14.72
CA GLY A 77 0.65 3.73 -15.02
C GLY A 77 1.05 4.97 -14.22
N PHE A 78 2.36 5.14 -14.00
CA PHE A 78 2.91 6.28 -13.25
C PHE A 78 2.69 7.58 -14.04
N ARG A 79 1.51 8.19 -13.90
CA ARG A 79 1.30 9.60 -14.19
C ARG A 79 2.01 10.35 -13.08
N GLY A 80 3.29 10.66 -13.29
CA GLY A 80 4.07 11.47 -12.36
C GLY A 80 3.25 12.70 -11.97
N ALA A 81 2.88 12.79 -10.70
CA ALA A 81 2.31 14.00 -10.14
C ALA A 81 3.44 15.03 -10.07
N SER A 82 3.48 15.90 -11.09
CA SER A 82 4.05 17.24 -11.01
C SER A 82 3.02 18.19 -10.43
#